data_AF-A0A4R3L9P2-F1
#
_entry.id   AF-A0A4R3L9P2-F1
#
_cell.length_a   1.000
_cell.length_b   1.000
_cell.length_c   1.000
_cell.angle_alpha   90.00
_cell.angle_beta   90.00
_cell.angle_gamma   90.00
#
_symmetry.space_group_name_H-M   'P 1'
#
loop_
_entity.id
_entity.type
_entity.pdbx_description
1 polymer ?
#
loop_
_entity_poly.entity_id
_entity_poly.type
_entity_poly.pdbx_seq_one_letter_code
_entity_poly.pdbx_strand_id
1 'polypeptide(L)'
;MHIKQIHAILLQRIRPKDAGRDRSVPVTVGDHLPPQPWEVAIQMEQLIQKYHEEWNKLHPLLQVAYLHCDFVRIHPFIDGNGRTARLITNLELMKYDYPPVILPVEERVSYHEALQKYDDTRNPDDFLAQLIALTEKSLAFYLSVL
;
A
#
# COMPACT_ATOMS: atom_id res chain seq x y z
N MET A 1 9.74 -3.63 9.03
CA MET A 1 8.92 -4.24 7.96
C MET A 1 9.77 -4.59 6.74
N HIS A 2 9.62 -5.78 6.13
CA HIS A 2 10.50 -6.29 5.07
C HIS A 2 10.06 -5.96 3.63
N ILE A 3 9.76 -4.69 3.33
CA ILE A 3 9.19 -4.25 2.05
C ILE A 3 10.04 -4.68 0.84
N LYS A 4 11.36 -4.46 0.90
CA LYS A 4 12.27 -4.82 -0.21
C LYS A 4 12.31 -6.33 -0.48
N GLN A 5 12.17 -7.16 0.55
CA GLN A 5 12.12 -8.62 0.39
C GLN A 5 10.81 -9.05 -0.27
N ILE A 6 9.68 -8.48 0.16
CA ILE A 6 8.36 -8.70 -0.45
C ILE A 6 8.41 -8.34 -1.93
N HIS A 7 8.91 -7.13 -2.24
CA HIS A 7 9.06 -6.66 -3.61
C HIS A 7 10.01 -7.57 -4.42
N ALA A 8 11.12 -8.02 -3.82
CA ALA A 8 12.06 -8.92 -4.48
C ALA A 8 11.38 -10.22 -4.91
N ILE A 9 10.62 -10.87 -4.01
CA ILE A 9 9.88 -12.10 -4.33
C ILE A 9 8.90 -11.88 -5.48
N LEU A 10 8.16 -10.77 -5.48
CA LEU A 10 7.18 -10.44 -6.53
C LEU A 10 7.82 -10.21 -7.89
N LEU A 11 8.98 -9.53 -7.94
CA LEU A 11 9.59 -9.07 -9.19
C LEU A 11 10.73 -9.97 -9.68
N GLN A 12 11.24 -10.90 -8.88
CA GLN A 12 12.37 -11.74 -9.24
C GLN A 12 12.18 -12.48 -10.57
N ARG A 13 10.96 -12.95 -10.86
CA ARG A 13 10.64 -13.67 -12.10
C ARG A 13 10.21 -12.78 -13.28
N ILE A 14 10.05 -11.48 -13.05
CA ILE A 14 9.53 -10.54 -14.05
C ILE A 14 10.64 -9.54 -14.44
N ARG A 15 11.25 -8.89 -13.45
CA ARG A 15 12.35 -7.92 -13.61
C ARG A 15 13.41 -8.15 -12.52
N PRO A 16 14.23 -9.21 -12.61
CA PRO A 16 15.21 -9.56 -11.57
C PRO A 16 16.22 -8.44 -11.27
N LYS A 17 16.54 -7.58 -12.26
CA LYS A 17 17.47 -6.45 -12.08
C LYS A 17 16.92 -5.36 -11.16
N ASP A 18 15.60 -5.26 -11.06
CA ASP A 18 14.88 -4.22 -10.32
C ASP A 18 14.26 -4.75 -9.01
N ALA A 19 14.23 -6.08 -8.85
CA ALA A 19 13.65 -6.78 -7.71
C ALA A 19 14.30 -6.33 -6.39
N GLY A 20 13.48 -5.81 -5.47
CA GLY A 20 13.91 -5.35 -4.13
C GLY A 20 14.78 -4.10 -4.10
N ARG A 21 14.91 -3.37 -5.22
CA ARG A 21 15.76 -2.18 -5.32
C ARG A 21 14.91 -0.93 -5.51
N ASP A 22 15.22 0.10 -4.74
CA ASP A 22 14.60 1.41 -4.94
C ASP A 22 14.95 1.96 -6.33
N ARG A 23 14.06 2.75 -6.90
CA ARG A 23 14.30 3.40 -8.18
C ARG A 23 15.41 4.44 -8.06
N SER A 24 16.22 4.54 -9.11
CA SER A 24 17.30 5.53 -9.23
C SER A 24 16.96 6.68 -10.18
N VAL A 25 15.75 6.69 -10.75
CA VAL A 25 15.29 7.69 -11.73
C VAL A 25 13.96 8.30 -11.31
N PRO A 26 13.71 9.58 -11.66
CA PRO A 26 12.39 10.19 -11.50
C PRO A 26 11.34 9.42 -12.31
N VAL A 27 10.10 9.41 -11.81
CA VAL A 27 8.95 8.76 -12.47
C VAL A 27 7.71 9.63 -12.27
N THR A 28 6.71 9.40 -13.10
CA THR A 28 5.38 10.01 -13.01
C THR A 28 4.34 8.90 -13.01
N VAL A 29 3.32 9.00 -12.16
CA VAL A 29 2.34 7.92 -11.93
C VAL A 29 0.93 8.50 -12.08
N GLY A 30 0.38 8.44 -13.30
CA GLY A 30 -0.83 9.22 -13.60
C GLY A 30 -0.51 10.71 -13.47
N ASP A 31 -1.31 11.43 -12.68
CA ASP A 31 -1.10 12.85 -12.37
C ASP A 31 -0.23 13.08 -11.12
N HIS A 32 0.15 12.00 -10.42
CA HIS A 32 1.01 12.08 -9.24
C HIS A 32 2.48 12.18 -9.61
N LEU A 33 3.19 13.06 -8.90
CA LEU A 33 4.65 13.22 -8.93
C LEU A 33 5.25 12.68 -7.62
N PRO A 34 5.73 11.43 -7.61
CA PRO A 34 6.44 10.87 -6.47
C PRO A 34 7.71 11.67 -6.09
N PRO A 35 8.24 11.45 -4.88
CA PRO A 35 9.52 12.02 -4.44
C PRO A 35 10.67 11.83 -5.43
N GLN A 36 11.70 12.65 -5.33
CA GLN A 36 12.90 12.41 -6.13
C GLN A 36 13.62 11.13 -5.66
N PRO A 37 14.38 10.44 -6.54
CA PRO A 37 15.03 9.17 -6.18
C PRO A 37 15.88 9.20 -4.91
N TRP A 38 16.59 10.31 -4.69
CA TRP A 38 17.42 10.51 -3.50
C TRP A 38 16.62 10.73 -2.21
N GLU A 39 15.32 11.00 -2.31
CA GLU A 39 14.41 11.17 -1.17
C GLU A 39 13.69 9.87 -0.81
N VAL A 40 13.70 8.85 -1.69
CA VAL A 40 12.94 7.61 -1.49
C VAL A 40 13.38 6.91 -0.20
N ALA A 41 14.68 6.74 0.02
CA ALA A 41 15.19 6.02 1.18
C ALA A 41 14.74 6.67 2.50
N ILE A 42 14.88 7.99 2.61
CA ILE A 42 14.50 8.74 3.81
C ILE A 42 12.98 8.75 4.02
N GLN A 43 12.17 8.90 2.95
CA GLN A 43 10.71 8.85 3.10
C GLN A 43 10.21 7.45 3.46
N MET A 44 10.85 6.39 2.96
CA MET A 44 10.52 5.02 3.35
C MET A 44 10.88 4.73 4.81
N GLU A 45 11.99 5.26 5.30
CA GLU A 45 12.36 5.19 6.72
C GLU A 45 11.34 5.93 7.60
N GLN A 46 10.97 7.15 7.22
CA GLN A 46 9.94 7.93 7.92
C GLN A 46 8.57 7.23 7.91
N LEU A 47 8.19 6.60 6.80
CA LEU A 47 6.95 5.82 6.72
C LEU A 47 6.96 4.67 7.74
N ILE A 48 8.06 3.91 7.78
CA ILE A 48 8.20 2.78 8.71
C ILE A 48 8.19 3.27 10.16
N GLN A 49 8.84 4.40 10.43
CA GLN A 49 8.83 5.02 11.76
C GLN A 49 7.41 5.41 12.18
N LYS A 50 6.69 6.18 11.36
CA LYS A 50 5.29 6.56 11.62
C LYS A 50 4.40 5.34 11.87
N TYR A 51 4.55 4.31 11.05
CA TYR A 51 3.80 3.08 11.18
C TYR A 51 4.00 2.40 12.54
N HIS A 52 5.22 2.41 13.08
CA HIS A 52 5.55 1.76 14.36
C HIS A 52 5.35 2.65 15.60
N GLU A 53 5.50 3.97 15.48
CA GLU A 53 5.55 4.89 16.62
C GLU A 53 4.29 5.75 16.77
N GLU A 54 3.71 6.18 15.65
CA GLU A 54 2.57 7.10 15.63
C GLU A 54 1.26 6.35 15.37
N TRP A 55 1.22 5.51 14.34
CA TRP A 55 0.00 4.87 13.87
C TRP A 55 -0.33 3.55 14.58
N ASN A 56 0.58 3.02 15.38
CA ASN A 56 0.38 1.80 16.16
C ASN A 56 -0.73 1.93 17.23
N LYS A 57 -1.16 3.15 17.55
CA LYS A 57 -2.25 3.46 18.47
C LYS A 57 -3.59 3.63 17.77
N LEU A 58 -3.61 3.66 16.43
CA LEU A 58 -4.82 3.82 15.65
C LEU A 58 -5.58 2.50 15.53
N HIS A 59 -6.83 2.59 15.10
CA HIS A 59 -7.57 1.39 14.70
C HIS A 59 -6.80 0.66 13.58
N PRO A 60 -6.69 -0.69 13.60
CA PRO A 60 -5.89 -1.45 12.63
C PRO A 60 -6.16 -1.09 11.17
N LEU A 61 -7.45 -0.99 10.77
CA LEU A 61 -7.81 -0.63 9.39
C LEU A 61 -7.33 0.78 9.01
N LEU A 62 -7.37 1.74 9.93
CA LEU A 62 -6.88 3.10 9.70
C LEU A 62 -5.35 3.11 9.58
N GLN A 63 -4.64 2.39 10.45
CA GLN A 63 -3.19 2.23 10.38
C GLN A 63 -2.76 1.60 9.03
N VAL A 64 -3.47 0.57 8.57
CA VAL A 64 -3.21 -0.09 7.28
C VAL A 64 -3.54 0.83 6.11
N ALA A 65 -4.61 1.64 6.20
CA ALA A 65 -4.97 2.61 5.19
C ALA A 65 -3.88 3.66 4.99
N TYR A 66 -3.37 4.26 6.09
CA TYR A 66 -2.23 5.17 6.04
C TYR A 66 -1.00 4.52 5.40
N LEU A 67 -0.65 3.31 5.86
CA LEU A 67 0.50 2.58 5.33
C LEU A 67 0.40 2.36 3.82
N HIS A 68 -0.77 1.94 3.33
CA HIS A 68 -1.00 1.70 1.91
C HIS A 68 -0.85 2.99 1.11
N CYS A 69 -1.56 4.05 1.50
CA CYS A 69 -1.58 5.31 0.77
C CYS A 69 -0.18 5.95 0.73
N ASP A 70 0.51 6.04 1.88
CA ASP A 70 1.85 6.64 1.91
C ASP A 70 2.87 5.81 1.12
N PHE A 71 2.79 4.48 1.17
CA PHE A 71 3.67 3.62 0.38
C PHE A 71 3.49 3.82 -1.12
N VAL A 72 2.23 3.84 -1.60
CA VAL A 72 1.94 4.03 -3.03
C VAL A 72 2.38 5.41 -3.50
N ARG A 73 2.17 6.44 -2.67
CA ARG A 73 2.61 7.81 -2.92
C ARG A 73 4.13 7.95 -3.00
N ILE A 74 4.89 7.33 -2.09
CA ILE A 74 6.36 7.38 -2.14
C ILE A 74 6.88 6.70 -3.42
N HIS A 75 6.16 5.67 -3.87
CA HIS A 75 6.45 4.94 -5.10
C HIS A 75 7.92 4.50 -5.21
N PRO A 76 8.42 3.71 -4.24
CA PRO A 76 9.85 3.49 -4.08
C PRO A 76 10.50 2.69 -5.21
N PHE A 77 9.73 1.91 -5.97
CA PHE A 77 10.25 0.99 -6.99
C PHE A 77 9.97 1.47 -8.41
N ILE A 78 10.71 0.96 -9.40
CA ILE A 78 10.50 1.29 -10.82
C ILE A 78 9.23 0.64 -11.42
N ASP A 79 8.80 -0.48 -10.85
CA ASP A 79 7.59 -1.22 -11.16
C ASP A 79 7.20 -2.02 -9.90
N GLY A 80 5.98 -2.53 -9.83
CA GLY A 80 5.55 -3.44 -8.75
C GLY A 80 5.00 -2.74 -7.51
N ASN A 81 4.95 -1.40 -7.47
CA ASN A 81 4.46 -0.64 -6.31
C ASN A 81 3.03 -1.03 -5.93
N GLY A 82 2.05 -0.96 -6.84
CA GLY A 82 0.67 -1.34 -6.50
C GLY A 82 0.50 -2.81 -6.06
N ARG A 83 1.27 -3.74 -6.65
CA ARG A 83 1.27 -5.17 -6.26
C ARG A 83 1.85 -5.35 -4.85
N THR A 84 2.95 -4.67 -4.57
CA THR A 84 3.60 -4.68 -3.25
C THR A 84 2.72 -4.03 -2.20
N ALA A 85 2.05 -2.91 -2.53
CA ALA A 85 1.14 -2.21 -1.64
C ALA A 85 -0.02 -3.09 -1.19
N ARG A 86 -0.71 -3.77 -2.13
CA ARG A 86 -1.80 -4.71 -1.81
C ARG A 86 -1.32 -5.90 -1.00
N LEU A 87 -0.12 -6.41 -1.29
CA LEU A 87 0.45 -7.52 -0.52
C LEU A 87 0.79 -7.09 0.91
N ILE A 88 1.39 -5.91 1.10
CA ILE A 88 1.64 -5.32 2.42
C ILE A 88 0.32 -5.13 3.17
N THR A 89 -0.71 -4.56 2.54
CA THR A 89 -2.04 -4.41 3.12
C THR A 89 -2.56 -5.74 3.66
N ASN A 90 -2.57 -6.79 2.84
CA ASN A 90 -3.04 -8.10 3.30
C ASN A 90 -2.17 -8.70 4.41
N LEU A 91 -0.84 -8.55 4.33
CA LEU A 91 0.05 -9.02 5.38
C LEU A 91 -0.23 -8.31 6.72
N GLU A 92 -0.50 -7.01 6.70
CA GLU A 92 -0.85 -6.28 7.92
C GLU A 92 -2.24 -6.61 8.43
N LEU A 93 -3.25 -6.71 7.56
CA LEU A 93 -4.60 -7.16 7.94
C LEU A 93 -4.56 -8.53 8.65
N MET A 94 -3.81 -9.48 8.10
CA MET A 94 -3.68 -10.83 8.68
C MET A 94 -2.97 -10.83 10.03
N LYS A 95 -2.13 -9.84 10.36
CA LYS A 95 -1.55 -9.72 11.72
C LYS A 95 -2.57 -9.26 12.76
N TYR A 96 -3.66 -8.64 12.32
CA TYR A 96 -4.77 -8.19 13.16
C TYR A 96 -5.98 -9.10 13.03
N ASP A 97 -5.79 -10.36 12.59
CA ASP A 97 -6.84 -11.37 12.44
C ASP A 97 -7.96 -11.02 11.44
N TYR A 98 -7.72 -10.06 10.55
CA TYR A 98 -8.63 -9.78 9.44
C TYR A 98 -8.38 -10.75 8.27
N PRO A 99 -9.45 -11.14 7.54
CA PRO A 99 -9.28 -11.91 6.32
C PRO A 99 -8.56 -11.06 5.24
N PRO A 100 -7.84 -11.71 4.32
CA PRO A 100 -7.24 -10.99 3.20
C PRO A 100 -8.34 -10.36 2.33
N VAL A 101 -8.07 -9.16 1.82
CA VAL A 101 -8.98 -8.44 0.92
C VAL A 101 -8.48 -8.50 -0.52
N ILE A 102 -9.44 -8.45 -1.44
CA ILE A 102 -9.17 -8.35 -2.88
C ILE A 102 -9.77 -7.02 -3.33
N LEU A 103 -8.92 -6.14 -3.87
CA LEU A 103 -9.37 -4.95 -4.58
C LEU A 103 -9.78 -5.37 -6.00
N PRO A 104 -11.07 -5.37 -6.34
CA PRO A 104 -11.54 -5.83 -7.65
C PRO A 104 -11.15 -4.84 -8.75
N VAL A 105 -11.05 -5.33 -9.99
CA VAL A 105 -10.62 -4.50 -11.14
C VAL A 105 -11.65 -3.40 -11.44
N GLU A 106 -12.91 -3.69 -11.16
CA GLU A 106 -14.05 -2.79 -11.32
C GLU A 106 -13.94 -1.55 -10.41
N GLU A 107 -13.29 -1.67 -9.25
CA GLU A 107 -13.07 -0.57 -8.30
C GLU A 107 -11.75 0.18 -8.56
N ARG A 108 -11.10 -0.06 -9.71
CA ARG A 108 -9.83 0.58 -10.05
C ARG A 108 -9.94 2.11 -10.10
N VAL A 109 -11.06 2.63 -10.61
CA VAL A 109 -11.27 4.08 -10.74
C VAL A 109 -11.36 4.73 -9.36
N SER A 110 -12.27 4.24 -8.51
CA SER A 110 -12.44 4.75 -7.15
C SER A 110 -11.19 4.58 -6.30
N TYR A 111 -10.42 3.50 -6.49
CA TYR A 111 -9.13 3.32 -5.84
C TYR A 111 -8.12 4.41 -6.21
N HIS A 112 -7.99 4.74 -7.51
CA HIS A 112 -7.08 5.79 -7.94
C HIS A 112 -7.55 7.18 -7.48
N GLU A 113 -8.85 7.45 -7.47
CA GLU A 113 -9.41 8.71 -6.93
C GLU A 113 -9.11 8.88 -5.43
N ALA A 114 -9.25 7.81 -4.65
CA ALA A 114 -8.92 7.83 -3.22
C ALA A 114 -7.42 8.12 -2.97
N LEU A 115 -6.54 7.53 -3.79
CA LEU A 115 -5.10 7.81 -3.73
C LEU A 115 -4.77 9.25 -4.12
N GLN A 116 -5.39 9.77 -5.18
CA GLN A 116 -5.18 11.15 -5.62
C GLN A 116 -5.60 12.14 -4.54
N LYS A 117 -6.77 11.94 -3.92
CA LYS A 117 -7.21 12.78 -2.81
C LYS A 117 -6.29 12.66 -1.60
N TYR A 118 -5.76 11.47 -1.33
CA TYR A 118 -4.78 11.30 -0.28
C TYR A 118 -3.51 12.11 -0.56
N ASP A 119 -3.03 12.15 -1.80
CA ASP A 119 -1.84 12.92 -2.17
C ASP A 119 -2.00 14.41 -1.84
N ASP A 120 -3.20 14.95 -2.07
CA ASP A 120 -3.56 16.35 -1.81
C ASP A 120 -3.81 16.66 -0.32
N THR A 121 -4.43 15.74 0.41
CA THR A 121 -4.99 16.04 1.75
C THR A 121 -4.28 15.36 2.91
N ARG A 122 -3.54 14.28 2.63
CA ARG A 122 -2.98 13.35 3.64
C ARG A 122 -4.03 12.72 4.55
N ASN A 123 -5.28 12.71 4.10
CA ASN A 123 -6.38 12.05 4.76
C ASN A 123 -6.70 10.72 4.03
N PRO A 124 -6.59 9.56 4.69
CA PRO A 124 -6.83 8.25 4.09
C PRO A 124 -8.32 7.85 4.06
N ASP A 125 -9.24 8.69 4.52
CA ASP A 125 -10.66 8.33 4.76
C ASP A 125 -11.34 7.65 3.55
N ASP A 126 -11.08 8.11 2.33
CA ASP A 126 -11.69 7.50 1.13
C ASP A 126 -11.17 6.09 0.87
N PHE A 127 -9.86 5.87 1.03
CA PHE A 127 -9.28 4.53 0.91
C PHE A 127 -9.64 3.66 2.12
N LEU A 128 -9.75 4.23 3.31
CA LEU A 128 -10.21 3.54 4.52
C LEU A 128 -11.65 3.04 4.32
N ALA A 129 -12.55 3.87 3.80
CA ALA A 129 -13.93 3.47 3.51
C ALA A 129 -13.98 2.29 2.53
N GLN A 130 -13.16 2.31 1.48
CA GLN A 130 -13.01 1.18 0.56
C GLN A 130 -12.45 -0.06 1.28
N LEU A 131 -11.40 0.10 2.08
CA LEU A 131 -10.78 -1.00 2.82
C LEU A 131 -11.76 -1.66 3.79
N ILE A 132 -12.60 -0.89 4.49
CA ILE A 132 -13.66 -1.38 5.37
C ILE A 132 -14.65 -2.21 4.55
N ALA A 133 -15.21 -1.66 3.46
CA ALA A 133 -16.18 -2.37 2.63
C ALA A 133 -15.63 -3.69 2.06
N LEU A 134 -14.37 -3.69 1.61
CA LEU A 134 -13.69 -4.90 1.12
C LEU A 134 -13.46 -5.92 2.24
N THR A 135 -13.15 -5.45 3.45
CA THR A 135 -12.96 -6.30 4.63
C THR A 135 -14.27 -6.95 5.05
N GLU A 136 -15.36 -6.19 5.12
CA GLU A 136 -16.71 -6.69 5.41
C GLU A 136 -17.16 -7.73 4.37
N LYS A 137 -16.94 -7.43 3.07
CA LYS A 137 -17.24 -8.36 1.97
C LYS A 137 -16.43 -9.65 2.08
N SER A 138 -15.13 -9.55 2.38
CA SER A 138 -14.26 -10.72 2.56
C SER A 138 -14.72 -11.56 3.76
N LEU A 139 -14.99 -10.92 4.90
CA LEU A 139 -15.49 -11.59 6.10
C LEU A 139 -16.83 -12.28 5.85
N ALA A 140 -17.79 -11.60 5.22
CA ALA A 140 -19.08 -12.18 4.87
C ALA A 140 -18.94 -13.42 3.97
N PHE A 141 -18.01 -13.39 3.01
CA PHE A 141 -17.71 -14.55 2.18
C PHE A 141 -17.18 -15.72 3.01
N TYR A 142 -16.19 -15.51 3.88
CA TYR A 142 -15.66 -16.60 4.72
C TYR A 142 -16.69 -17.13 5.72
N LEU A 143 -17.55 -16.27 6.29
CA LEU A 143 -18.64 -16.71 7.17
C LEU A 143 -19.71 -17.51 6.42
N SER A 144 -19.91 -17.26 5.12
CA SER A 144 -20.91 -17.97 4.31
C SER A 144 -20.54 -19.42 3.99
N VAL A 145 -19.26 -19.80 4.18
CA VAL A 145 -18.74 -21.15 3.89
C VAL A 145 -18.38 -21.93 5.16
N LEU A 146 -18.67 -21.37 6.34
CA LEU A 146 -18.60 -22.07 7.63
C LEU A 146 -19.95 -22.74 7.94
#